data_AF-A0A6J5EEH9-F1
#
_entry.id   AF-A0A6J5EEH9-F1
#
_cell.length_a   1.000
_cell.length_b   1.000
_cell.length_c   1.000
_cell.angle_alpha   90.00
_cell.angle_beta   90.00
_cell.angle_gamma   90.00
#
_symmetry.space_group_name_H-M   'P 1'
#
loop_
_entity.id
_entity.type
_entity.pdbx_description
1 polymer ?
#
loop_
_entity_poly.entity_id
_entity_poly.type
_entity_poly.pdbx_seq_one_letter_code
_entity_poly.pdbx_strand_id
1 'polypeptide(L)'
;MPTLSSLNAATTVGLVPLVDSVSPVPSVSPNAPGGQSALLSSPSTVVTIPSSFGAVALETYTPQGVLAGAAPAITTANDSRDAVTLQMLGSYTNAQTMTGQFSGVGSALLDRFKTTGSDFSQSVSTTGGIALPTLQGPEGKVHLAIKTQSGVTVDIEIDSEGGSLSASIQSSGKLSDSERSAVAQLATGFQRAIDGLGTVPPKLDLSGLTQFDTSALASVNFQYNVTNDGNANVSASYSQDRASRSLSLKSAEGAIDVSVDTSNPALWGTSAQRAASVASYLQQFDQANSRGHGNAALMSMFEDGFAQMNQDYGTPSAQVLPGTAYAPTLQQASQAMLTGLGDFSASITDATTSPNPLRPGEVNSFSYQVSQSTKLSGSQNDGQITQRQQSHLSASYHQALSGAGEPALTSSRASQNYRYVQIDDSASSTVQIATERGALLNASLSQSSDRKTRESTYEAGKLISDVTTPEETSRSSNLLALLQPLIDSGDATHNSAEWQQALTQVHSMIQLSA
;
A
#
# COMPACT_ATOMS: atom_id res chain seq x y z
N MET A 1 -14.77 22.64 39.32
CA MET A 1 -15.41 23.89 39.78
C MET A 1 -14.42 25.04 39.56
N PRO A 2 -14.80 26.23 39.07
CA PRO A 2 -15.85 26.68 38.13
C PRO A 2 -15.21 27.15 36.77
N THR A 3 -15.74 27.01 35.54
CA THR A 3 -16.95 27.54 34.82
C THR A 3 -16.99 29.08 34.74
N LEU A 4 -17.08 29.76 33.57
CA LEU A 4 -18.24 29.93 32.65
C LEU A 4 -17.77 30.68 31.34
N SER A 5 -18.08 30.22 30.12
CA SER A 5 -19.20 30.59 29.20
C SER A 5 -19.12 32.02 28.60
N SER A 6 -18.81 32.26 27.30
CA SER A 6 -19.55 32.10 26.01
C SER A 6 -20.69 33.10 25.74
N LEU A 7 -20.63 33.86 24.62
CA LEU A 7 -21.73 34.05 23.64
C LEU A 7 -21.42 35.06 22.50
N ASN A 8 -21.52 34.54 21.27
CA ASN A 8 -21.96 35.08 19.96
C ASN A 8 -22.39 36.56 19.80
N ALA A 9 -22.10 37.16 18.64
CA ALA A 9 -22.98 37.12 17.45
C ALA A 9 -22.47 38.01 16.29
N ALA A 10 -22.79 37.57 15.07
CA ALA A 10 -22.40 38.12 13.78
C ALA A 10 -23.19 39.36 13.34
N THR A 11 -22.67 40.10 12.35
CA THR A 11 -23.49 41.01 11.53
C THR A 11 -23.09 41.01 10.06
N THR A 12 -24.16 41.04 9.26
CA THR A 12 -24.37 40.84 7.84
C THR A 12 -24.01 42.04 6.96
N VAL A 13 -23.70 41.74 5.70
CA VAL A 13 -23.60 42.67 4.56
C VAL A 13 -25.01 42.91 3.97
N GLY A 14 -25.32 44.15 3.59
CA GLY A 14 -26.53 44.51 2.83
C GLY A 14 -26.36 45.81 2.01
N LEU A 15 -26.78 45.74 0.74
CA LEU A 15 -26.88 46.84 -0.26
C LEU A 15 -27.98 47.86 0.11
N VAL A 16 -27.97 49.12 -0.41
CA VAL A 16 -28.59 49.67 -1.67
C VAL A 16 -28.48 51.24 -1.64
N PRO A 17 -29.10 52.09 -2.53
CA PRO A 17 -28.41 53.00 -3.48
C PRO A 17 -28.67 54.52 -3.25
N LEU A 18 -28.13 55.41 -4.11
CA LEU A 18 -28.79 56.69 -4.44
C LEU A 18 -28.27 57.34 -5.75
N VAL A 19 -29.23 57.86 -6.52
CA VAL A 19 -29.10 58.75 -7.70
C VAL A 19 -28.98 60.22 -7.27
N ASP A 20 -28.24 61.05 -8.01
CA ASP A 20 -28.75 62.13 -8.89
C ASP A 20 -27.78 63.34 -9.04
N SER A 21 -27.63 63.77 -10.30
CA SER A 21 -27.39 65.12 -10.84
C SER A 21 -26.29 66.08 -10.33
N VAL A 22 -25.48 66.62 -11.26
CA VAL A 22 -25.46 68.03 -11.75
C VAL A 22 -24.11 68.36 -12.43
N SER A 23 -24.17 68.80 -13.69
CA SER A 23 -23.07 69.43 -14.45
C SER A 23 -22.95 70.94 -14.15
N PRO A 24 -21.77 71.54 -14.42
CA PRO A 24 -21.76 72.79 -15.19
C PRO A 24 -20.73 72.81 -16.34
N VAL A 25 -21.02 73.63 -17.34
CA VAL A 25 -20.23 74.00 -18.53
C VAL A 25 -19.80 75.49 -18.36
N PRO A 26 -19.08 76.21 -19.25
CA PRO A 26 -17.96 75.93 -20.19
C PRO A 26 -16.74 76.89 -20.01
N SER A 27 -15.68 76.70 -20.79
CA SER A 27 -14.85 77.81 -21.30
C SER A 27 -14.41 77.58 -22.76
N VAL A 28 -14.83 78.52 -23.62
CA VAL A 28 -14.49 78.87 -25.02
C VAL A 28 -12.98 79.15 -25.23
N SER A 29 -12.30 79.14 -26.39
CA SER A 29 -12.49 78.97 -27.87
C SER A 29 -11.06 79.05 -28.51
N PRO A 30 -10.80 79.23 -29.83
CA PRO A 30 -11.16 78.47 -31.04
C PRO A 30 -9.95 78.22 -32.00
N ASN A 31 -10.10 77.33 -33.00
CA ASN A 31 -9.65 77.61 -34.38
C ASN A 31 -10.28 76.62 -35.39
N ALA A 32 -10.95 77.17 -36.41
CA ALA A 32 -11.46 76.52 -37.63
C ALA A 32 -10.51 76.89 -38.82
N PRO A 33 -10.74 76.58 -40.13
CA PRO A 33 -11.92 76.02 -40.83
C PRO A 33 -11.55 74.90 -41.87
N GLY A 34 -12.41 74.28 -42.68
CA GLY A 34 -13.82 74.43 -43.02
C GLY A 34 -14.25 73.52 -44.19
N GLY A 35 -15.53 73.59 -44.59
CA GLY A 35 -16.12 73.12 -45.85
C GLY A 35 -16.93 71.82 -45.76
N GLN A 36 -18.20 71.83 -45.32
CA GLN A 36 -19.46 72.02 -46.08
C GLN A 36 -19.87 70.93 -47.11
N SER A 37 -21.01 70.29 -46.78
CA SER A 37 -22.17 69.82 -47.59
C SER A 37 -22.00 69.10 -48.93
N ALA A 38 -22.63 67.92 -49.06
CA ALA A 38 -23.95 67.75 -49.69
C ALA A 38 -24.35 66.26 -49.85
N LEU A 39 -25.65 65.98 -49.72
CA LEU A 39 -26.31 64.70 -50.02
C LEU A 39 -26.40 64.48 -51.55
N LEU A 40 -26.37 63.22 -52.03
CA LEU A 40 -27.36 62.58 -52.95
C LEU A 40 -26.89 61.22 -53.54
N SER A 41 -27.85 60.28 -53.59
CA SER A 41 -28.05 59.12 -54.49
C SER A 41 -27.12 57.87 -54.49
N SER A 42 -27.75 56.71 -54.23
CA SER A 42 -27.32 55.33 -54.55
C SER A 42 -27.20 55.10 -56.08
N PRO A 43 -26.39 54.15 -56.61
CA PRO A 43 -26.63 52.70 -56.45
C PRO A 43 -25.40 51.76 -56.46
N SER A 44 -25.70 50.46 -56.31
CA SER A 44 -24.90 49.24 -56.63
C SER A 44 -24.05 48.64 -55.51
N THR A 45 -24.56 47.57 -54.88
CA THR A 45 -23.77 46.67 -54.03
C THR A 45 -22.97 45.72 -54.92
N VAL A 46 -21.65 45.77 -54.81
CA VAL A 46 -20.71 44.80 -55.38
C VAL A 46 -20.77 43.53 -54.52
N VAL A 47 -21.04 42.37 -55.14
CA VAL A 47 -20.92 41.07 -54.48
C VAL A 47 -19.47 40.61 -54.60
N THR A 48 -18.75 40.59 -53.48
CA THR A 48 -17.44 39.94 -53.37
C THR A 48 -17.66 38.56 -52.75
N ILE A 49 -17.42 37.49 -53.52
CA ILE A 49 -17.31 36.13 -52.97
C ILE A 49 -15.83 35.92 -52.63
N PRO A 50 -15.41 35.91 -51.36
CA PRO A 50 -14.04 35.56 -51.02
C PRO A 50 -13.85 34.06 -51.23
N SER A 51 -13.13 33.69 -52.28
CA SER A 51 -12.45 32.40 -52.36
C SER A 51 -11.18 32.51 -51.52
N SER A 52 -11.19 31.92 -50.33
CA SER A 52 -9.98 31.74 -49.54
C SER A 52 -9.91 30.30 -49.04
N PHE A 53 -8.85 29.63 -49.48
CA PHE A 53 -8.27 28.48 -48.80
C PHE A 53 -8.14 28.79 -47.31
N GLY A 54 -8.64 27.89 -46.45
CA GLY A 54 -8.52 28.01 -45.00
C GLY A 54 -9.81 28.15 -44.19
N ALA A 55 -10.99 27.97 -44.80
CA ALA A 55 -12.18 27.63 -44.02
C ALA A 55 -12.08 26.14 -43.66
N VAL A 56 -11.77 25.83 -42.40
CA VAL A 56 -12.16 24.54 -41.84
C VAL A 56 -13.67 24.50 -42.03
N ALA A 57 -14.17 23.65 -42.93
CA ALA A 57 -15.58 23.34 -42.93
C ALA A 57 -15.87 22.86 -41.51
N LEU A 58 -16.62 23.65 -40.73
CA LEU A 58 -17.29 23.10 -39.58
C LEU A 58 -18.23 22.05 -40.17
N GLU A 59 -17.75 20.81 -40.26
CA GLU A 59 -18.64 19.71 -40.56
C GLU A 59 -19.70 19.75 -39.47
N THR A 60 -20.94 20.06 -39.83
CA THR A 60 -22.04 20.10 -38.87
C THR A 60 -22.16 18.77 -38.14
N TYR A 61 -21.67 17.67 -38.72
CA TYR A 61 -21.65 16.33 -38.15
C TYR A 61 -20.27 15.69 -38.27
N THR A 62 -19.83 14.98 -37.25
CA THR A 62 -18.65 14.10 -37.26
C THR A 62 -18.88 12.89 -38.20
N PRO A 63 -17.83 12.15 -38.60
CA PRO A 63 -17.96 10.88 -39.36
C PRO A 63 -18.88 9.84 -38.70
N GLN A 64 -19.18 10.00 -37.41
CA GLN A 64 -20.10 9.18 -36.61
C GLN A 64 -21.54 9.73 -36.58
N GLY A 65 -21.86 10.78 -37.34
CA GLY A 65 -23.20 11.36 -37.46
C GLY A 65 -23.63 12.25 -36.28
N VAL A 66 -22.70 12.71 -35.44
CA VAL A 66 -22.99 13.54 -34.26
C VAL A 66 -22.65 15.00 -34.53
N LEU A 67 -23.49 15.94 -34.08
CA LEU A 67 -23.28 17.39 -34.22
C LEU A 67 -21.86 17.80 -33.79
N ALA A 68 -21.12 18.55 -34.62
CA ALA A 68 -19.83 19.09 -34.21
C ALA A 68 -20.00 20.10 -33.08
N GLY A 69 -19.30 19.87 -31.96
CA GLY A 69 -19.49 20.62 -30.71
C GLY A 69 -20.57 20.05 -29.79
N ALA A 70 -21.17 18.89 -30.10
CA ALA A 70 -22.00 18.17 -29.14
C ALA A 70 -21.18 17.81 -27.89
N ALA A 71 -21.77 18.03 -26.72
CA ALA A 71 -21.20 17.57 -25.46
C ALA A 71 -21.01 16.04 -25.51
N PRO A 72 -19.91 15.51 -24.95
CA PRO A 72 -19.70 14.06 -24.87
C PRO A 72 -20.91 13.39 -24.21
N ALA A 73 -21.46 12.38 -24.88
CA ALA A 73 -22.57 11.60 -24.36
C ALA A 73 -22.04 10.30 -23.77
N ILE A 74 -22.39 10.03 -22.51
CA ILE A 74 -22.03 8.79 -21.84
C ILE A 74 -23.07 7.74 -22.18
N THR A 75 -22.61 6.59 -22.65
CA THR A 75 -23.45 5.46 -23.04
C THR A 75 -23.09 4.23 -22.23
N THR A 76 -24.09 3.39 -22.02
CA THR A 76 -24.02 2.11 -21.31
C THR A 76 -24.19 0.97 -22.30
N ALA A 77 -23.44 -0.13 -22.15
CA ALA A 77 -23.60 -1.30 -23.02
C ALA A 77 -24.98 -1.97 -22.90
N ASN A 78 -25.51 -2.06 -21.68
CA ASN A 78 -26.89 -2.47 -21.44
C ASN A 78 -27.69 -1.32 -20.82
N ASP A 79 -28.93 -1.14 -21.28
CA ASP A 79 -29.89 -0.20 -20.72
C ASP A 79 -30.48 -0.75 -19.40
N SER A 80 -29.64 -0.80 -18.37
CA SER A 80 -30.01 -1.22 -17.02
C SER A 80 -29.96 -0.03 -16.05
N ARG A 81 -30.84 -0.03 -15.05
CA ARG A 81 -30.83 0.93 -13.94
C ARG A 81 -30.51 0.26 -12.60
N ASP A 82 -29.77 -0.85 -12.65
CA ASP A 82 -29.30 -1.51 -11.45
C ASP A 82 -28.26 -0.64 -10.70
N ALA A 83 -28.05 -0.96 -9.43
CA ALA A 83 -27.17 -0.20 -8.55
C ALA A 83 -25.72 -0.17 -9.04
N VAL A 84 -25.22 -1.22 -9.68
CA VAL A 84 -23.85 -1.27 -10.22
C VAL A 84 -23.74 -0.31 -11.40
N THR A 85 -24.69 -0.35 -12.33
CA THR A 85 -24.71 0.58 -13.48
C THR A 85 -24.78 2.04 -13.05
N LEU A 86 -25.62 2.36 -12.04
CA LEU A 86 -25.69 3.72 -11.48
C LEU A 86 -24.40 4.13 -10.78
N GLN A 87 -23.76 3.22 -10.05
CA GLN A 87 -22.47 3.47 -9.42
C GLN A 87 -21.38 3.72 -10.45
N MET A 88 -21.29 2.91 -11.50
CA MET A 88 -20.33 3.09 -12.60
C MET A 88 -20.54 4.44 -13.30
N LEU A 89 -21.79 4.82 -13.60
CA LEU A 89 -22.08 6.14 -14.18
C LEU A 89 -21.63 7.27 -13.26
N GLY A 90 -21.91 7.17 -11.96
CA GLY A 90 -21.50 8.15 -10.95
C GLY A 90 -19.98 8.27 -10.84
N SER A 91 -19.27 7.14 -10.71
CA SER A 91 -17.82 7.13 -10.59
C SER A 91 -17.15 7.61 -11.88
N TYR A 92 -17.61 7.16 -13.04
CA TYR A 92 -17.05 7.55 -14.34
C TYR A 92 -17.28 9.03 -14.69
N THR A 93 -18.44 9.61 -14.32
CA THR A 93 -18.74 11.04 -14.57
C THR A 93 -18.01 11.99 -13.64
N ASN A 94 -17.85 11.62 -12.38
CA ASN A 94 -17.36 12.54 -11.34
C ASN A 94 -15.85 12.38 -11.08
N ALA A 95 -15.27 11.23 -11.41
CA ALA A 95 -13.86 10.97 -11.13
C ALA A 95 -12.94 11.89 -11.91
N GLN A 96 -11.96 12.43 -11.20
CA GLN A 96 -10.85 13.21 -11.77
C GLN A 96 -9.55 12.39 -11.84
N THR A 97 -9.56 11.18 -11.28
CA THR A 97 -8.42 10.26 -11.20
C THR A 97 -8.86 8.85 -11.62
N MET A 98 -7.90 8.01 -12.00
CA MET A 98 -8.20 6.64 -12.41
C MET A 98 -8.89 5.85 -11.31
N THR A 99 -8.33 5.84 -10.10
CA THR A 99 -8.94 5.09 -8.98
C THR A 99 -10.31 5.64 -8.57
N GLY A 100 -10.55 6.94 -8.75
CA GLY A 100 -11.88 7.52 -8.55
C GLY A 100 -12.96 6.85 -9.41
N GLN A 101 -12.60 6.35 -10.60
CA GLN A 101 -13.52 5.63 -11.48
C GLN A 101 -13.92 4.26 -10.92
N PHE A 102 -13.06 3.64 -10.10
CA PHE A 102 -13.33 2.36 -9.45
C PHE A 102 -14.08 2.50 -8.11
N SER A 103 -14.20 3.72 -7.59
CA SER A 103 -14.84 4.00 -6.30
C SER A 103 -16.23 3.39 -6.22
N GLY A 104 -16.43 2.50 -5.25
CA GLY A 104 -17.69 1.81 -4.94
C GLY A 104 -18.15 0.76 -5.96
N VAL A 105 -17.48 0.61 -7.11
CA VAL A 105 -17.86 -0.35 -8.16
C VAL A 105 -17.67 -1.78 -7.68
N GLY A 106 -16.54 -2.07 -7.03
CA GLY A 106 -16.24 -3.41 -6.50
C GLY A 106 -17.20 -3.85 -5.42
N SER A 107 -17.52 -2.95 -4.47
CA SER A 107 -18.54 -3.22 -3.45
C SER A 107 -19.93 -3.45 -4.06
N ALA A 108 -20.34 -2.63 -5.04
CA ALA A 108 -21.65 -2.76 -5.68
C ALA A 108 -21.81 -4.09 -6.42
N LEU A 109 -20.75 -4.58 -7.08
CA LEU A 109 -20.73 -5.89 -7.73
C LEU A 109 -20.98 -7.04 -6.73
N LEU A 110 -20.25 -7.04 -5.62
CA LEU A 110 -20.36 -8.08 -4.60
C LEU A 110 -21.70 -8.00 -3.84
N ASP A 111 -22.22 -6.80 -3.58
CA ASP A 111 -23.55 -6.61 -2.99
C ASP A 111 -24.66 -7.10 -3.92
N ARG A 112 -24.57 -6.79 -5.23
CA ARG A 112 -25.50 -7.35 -6.22
C ARG A 112 -25.43 -8.87 -6.20
N PHE A 113 -24.22 -9.44 -6.26
CA PHE A 113 -24.01 -10.88 -6.29
C PHE A 113 -24.56 -11.59 -5.04
N LYS A 114 -24.48 -10.96 -3.86
CA LYS A 114 -25.14 -11.44 -2.64
C LYS A 114 -26.64 -11.69 -2.85
N THR A 115 -27.32 -10.77 -3.55
CA THR A 115 -28.77 -10.80 -3.75
C THR A 115 -29.21 -11.69 -4.90
N THR A 116 -28.50 -11.65 -6.03
CA THR A 116 -28.91 -12.35 -7.26
C THR A 116 -28.26 -13.73 -7.40
N GLY A 117 -27.01 -13.88 -6.93
CA GLY A 117 -26.19 -15.07 -7.18
C GLY A 117 -25.87 -15.30 -8.65
N SER A 118 -26.05 -14.29 -9.51
CA SER A 118 -25.95 -14.40 -10.96
C SER A 118 -24.87 -13.49 -11.51
N ASP A 119 -24.28 -13.92 -12.62
CA ASP A 119 -23.30 -13.17 -13.37
C ASP A 119 -23.80 -11.77 -13.78
N PHE A 120 -22.84 -10.88 -14.03
CA PHE A 120 -23.08 -9.51 -14.46
C PHE A 120 -21.92 -9.02 -15.30
N SER A 121 -22.23 -8.22 -16.32
CA SER A 121 -21.25 -7.48 -17.09
C SER A 121 -21.88 -6.19 -17.57
N GLN A 122 -21.17 -5.08 -17.38
CA GLN A 122 -21.58 -3.77 -17.80
C GLN A 122 -20.35 -2.97 -18.24
N SER A 123 -20.53 -2.09 -19.23
CA SER A 123 -19.57 -1.05 -19.53
C SER A 123 -20.24 0.31 -19.70
N VAL A 124 -19.47 1.35 -19.40
CA VAL A 124 -19.80 2.76 -19.57
C VAL A 124 -18.71 3.35 -20.45
N SER A 125 -19.08 4.09 -21.48
CA SER A 125 -18.11 4.71 -22.39
C SER A 125 -18.58 6.09 -22.81
N THR A 126 -17.63 6.94 -23.21
CA THR A 126 -17.95 8.25 -23.78
C THR A 126 -18.02 8.15 -25.30
N THR A 127 -19.12 8.63 -25.87
CA THR A 127 -19.35 8.70 -27.32
C THR A 127 -19.59 10.15 -27.76
N GLY A 128 -18.96 10.58 -28.85
CA GLY A 128 -19.08 11.94 -29.39
C GLY A 128 -18.24 12.99 -28.64
N GLY A 129 -17.94 14.10 -29.34
CA GLY A 129 -16.98 15.13 -28.95
C GLY A 129 -15.74 15.14 -29.85
N ILE A 130 -14.98 16.24 -29.86
CA ILE A 130 -13.69 16.29 -30.55
C ILE A 130 -12.77 15.21 -29.95
N ALA A 131 -12.49 14.16 -30.71
CA ALA A 131 -11.46 13.19 -30.36
C ALA A 131 -10.13 13.95 -30.28
N LEU A 132 -9.70 14.27 -29.06
CA LEU A 132 -8.30 14.62 -28.85
C LEU A 132 -7.49 13.42 -29.32
N PRO A 133 -6.52 13.61 -30.24
CA PRO A 133 -5.71 12.51 -30.73
C PRO A 133 -5.05 11.82 -29.54
N THR A 134 -5.38 10.54 -29.34
CA THR A 134 -4.66 9.53 -28.55
C THR A 134 -3.68 10.09 -27.51
N LEU A 135 -4.20 10.75 -26.47
CA LEU A 135 -3.52 10.68 -25.19
C LEU A 135 -3.88 9.29 -24.66
N GLN A 136 -2.90 8.38 -24.59
CA GLN A 136 -3.00 7.21 -23.72
C GLN A 136 -3.28 7.78 -22.32
N GLY A 137 -4.56 7.85 -21.96
CA GLY A 137 -4.96 8.21 -20.62
C GLY A 137 -4.44 7.16 -19.63
N PRO A 138 -4.57 7.42 -18.32
CA PRO A 138 -4.33 6.35 -17.36
C PRO A 138 -5.16 5.12 -17.75
N GLU A 139 -4.60 3.94 -17.50
CA GLU A 139 -5.24 2.64 -17.69
C GLU A 139 -5.24 1.94 -16.34
N GLY A 140 -6.34 1.28 -15.98
CA GLY A 140 -6.46 0.61 -14.70
C GLY A 140 -7.18 -0.72 -14.81
N LYS A 141 -6.63 -1.76 -14.19
CA LYS A 141 -7.23 -3.10 -14.12
C LYS A 141 -7.22 -3.58 -12.69
N VAL A 142 -8.37 -4.04 -12.22
CA VAL A 142 -8.56 -4.66 -10.91
C VAL A 142 -9.20 -6.02 -11.11
N HIS A 143 -8.59 -7.05 -10.55
CA HIS A 143 -9.11 -8.42 -10.59
C HIS A 143 -9.19 -9.00 -9.18
N LEU A 144 -10.30 -9.64 -8.85
CA LEU A 144 -10.47 -10.42 -7.63
C LEU A 144 -11.00 -11.81 -7.99
N ALA A 145 -10.21 -12.84 -7.73
CA ALA A 145 -10.62 -14.23 -7.90
C ALA A 145 -10.76 -14.91 -6.54
N ILE A 146 -11.94 -15.43 -6.27
CA ILE A 146 -12.29 -16.10 -5.01
C ILE A 146 -12.62 -17.56 -5.31
N LYS A 147 -11.95 -18.49 -4.64
CA LYS A 147 -12.28 -19.91 -4.72
C LYS A 147 -13.04 -20.32 -3.46
N THR A 148 -14.20 -20.95 -3.62
CA THR A 148 -14.99 -21.48 -2.50
C THR A 148 -14.48 -22.85 -2.04
N GLN A 149 -14.95 -23.32 -0.88
CA GLN A 149 -14.66 -24.68 -0.41
C GLN A 149 -15.27 -25.78 -1.27
N SER A 150 -16.39 -25.52 -1.96
CA SER A 150 -16.93 -26.45 -2.96
C SER A 150 -16.14 -26.46 -4.27
N GLY A 151 -15.17 -25.56 -4.44
CA GLY A 151 -14.33 -25.47 -5.63
C GLY A 151 -14.91 -24.57 -6.74
N VAL A 152 -15.98 -23.83 -6.47
CA VAL A 152 -16.50 -22.79 -7.38
C VAL A 152 -15.58 -21.58 -7.35
N THR A 153 -15.29 -21.00 -8.50
CA THR A 153 -14.54 -19.73 -8.61
C THR A 153 -15.50 -18.60 -8.92
N VAL A 154 -15.36 -17.48 -8.20
CA VAL A 154 -16.01 -16.21 -8.50
C VAL A 154 -14.92 -15.24 -8.94
N ASP A 155 -15.01 -14.78 -10.19
CA ASP A 155 -14.11 -13.81 -10.79
C ASP A 155 -14.78 -12.45 -10.89
N ILE A 156 -14.10 -11.42 -10.41
CA ILE A 156 -14.51 -10.02 -10.53
C ILE A 156 -13.43 -9.26 -11.28
N GLU A 157 -13.84 -8.50 -12.29
CA GLU A 157 -12.95 -7.67 -13.10
C GLU A 157 -13.52 -6.26 -13.21
N ILE A 158 -12.68 -5.26 -12.98
CA ILE A 158 -12.97 -3.85 -13.21
C ILE A 158 -11.83 -3.31 -14.06
N ASP A 159 -12.14 -2.82 -15.25
CA ASP A 159 -11.16 -2.34 -16.22
C ASP A 159 -11.56 -0.94 -16.67
N SER A 160 -10.59 -0.03 -16.70
CA SER A 160 -10.72 1.26 -17.32
C SER A 160 -9.58 1.47 -18.32
N GLU A 161 -9.94 1.39 -19.60
CA GLU A 161 -9.03 1.53 -20.73
C GLU A 161 -9.76 2.26 -21.87
N GLY A 162 -9.02 3.06 -22.65
CA GLY A 162 -9.51 3.62 -23.91
C GLY A 162 -10.73 4.54 -23.79
N GLY A 163 -10.95 5.20 -22.65
CA GLY A 163 -12.14 6.03 -22.41
C GLY A 163 -13.41 5.21 -22.17
N SER A 164 -13.25 4.03 -21.59
CA SER A 164 -14.35 3.18 -21.10
C SER A 164 -14.05 2.70 -19.69
N LEU A 165 -15.11 2.39 -18.94
CA LEU A 165 -15.06 1.69 -17.65
C LEU A 165 -15.96 0.46 -17.80
N SER A 166 -15.40 -0.72 -17.58
CA SER A 166 -16.12 -1.99 -17.58
C SER A 166 -16.01 -2.67 -16.22
N ALA A 167 -17.06 -3.41 -15.86
CA ALA A 167 -17.14 -4.11 -14.60
C ALA A 167 -17.91 -5.42 -14.81
N SER A 168 -17.37 -6.52 -14.31
CA SER A 168 -18.01 -7.83 -14.40
C SER A 168 -17.81 -8.68 -13.15
N ILE A 169 -18.75 -9.58 -12.93
CA ILE A 169 -18.65 -10.67 -11.94
C ILE A 169 -19.20 -11.94 -12.58
N GLN A 170 -18.45 -13.03 -12.50
CA GLN A 170 -18.81 -14.32 -13.07
C GLN A 170 -18.55 -15.43 -12.05
N SER A 171 -19.41 -16.45 -12.05
CA SER A 171 -19.22 -17.65 -11.23
C SER A 171 -19.09 -18.90 -12.10
N SER A 172 -18.10 -19.74 -11.81
CA SER A 172 -17.91 -21.01 -12.53
C SER A 172 -19.01 -22.06 -12.23
N GLY A 173 -19.88 -21.79 -11.26
CA GLY A 173 -20.93 -22.71 -10.81
C GLY A 173 -21.89 -22.08 -9.79
N LYS A 174 -22.79 -22.89 -9.24
CA LYS A 174 -23.75 -22.42 -8.24
C LYS A 174 -23.12 -22.44 -6.84
N LEU A 175 -23.17 -21.31 -6.14
CA LEU A 175 -22.74 -21.21 -4.74
C LEU A 175 -23.88 -21.58 -3.78
N SER A 176 -23.52 -22.21 -2.67
CA SER A 176 -24.39 -22.27 -1.49
C SER A 176 -24.65 -20.88 -0.90
N ASP A 177 -25.68 -20.75 -0.06
CA ASP A 177 -26.00 -19.46 0.56
C ASP A 177 -24.91 -19.00 1.54
N SER A 178 -24.23 -19.93 2.21
CA SER A 178 -23.08 -19.63 3.07
C SER A 178 -21.89 -19.12 2.27
N GLU A 179 -21.54 -19.80 1.16
CA GLU A 179 -20.44 -19.36 0.28
C GLU A 179 -20.75 -18.00 -0.36
N ARG A 180 -21.99 -17.78 -0.81
CA ARG A 180 -22.41 -16.49 -1.37
C ARG A 180 -22.33 -15.38 -0.33
N SER A 181 -22.72 -15.65 0.91
CA SER A 181 -22.57 -14.70 2.01
C SER A 181 -21.11 -14.40 2.32
N ALA A 182 -20.23 -15.41 2.32
CA ALA A 182 -18.80 -15.23 2.58
C ALA A 182 -18.12 -14.42 1.47
N VAL A 183 -18.46 -14.66 0.20
CA VAL A 183 -18.01 -13.83 -0.94
C VAL A 183 -18.45 -12.38 -0.75
N ALA A 184 -19.71 -12.15 -0.36
CA ALA A 184 -20.22 -10.80 -0.17
C ALA A 184 -19.56 -10.05 1.01
N GLN A 185 -19.10 -10.75 2.04
CA GLN A 185 -18.39 -10.13 3.16
C GLN A 185 -17.05 -9.49 2.75
N LEU A 186 -16.48 -9.90 1.62
CA LEU A 186 -15.27 -9.29 1.06
C LEU A 186 -15.51 -7.91 0.45
N ALA A 187 -16.76 -7.50 0.22
CA ALA A 187 -17.11 -6.28 -0.52
C ALA A 187 -16.42 -5.02 0.03
N THR A 188 -16.51 -4.79 1.34
CA THR A 188 -15.89 -3.62 1.97
C THR A 188 -14.36 -3.72 1.94
N GLY A 189 -13.79 -4.90 2.16
CA GLY A 189 -12.35 -5.12 2.13
C GLY A 189 -11.76 -4.90 0.74
N PHE A 190 -12.40 -5.44 -0.28
CA PHE A 190 -12.04 -5.27 -1.67
C PHE A 190 -12.05 -3.80 -2.08
N GLN A 191 -13.11 -3.06 -1.72
CA GLN A 191 -13.19 -1.65 -2.05
C GLN A 191 -12.12 -0.82 -1.33
N ARG A 192 -11.84 -1.09 -0.06
CA ARG A 192 -10.76 -0.40 0.68
C ARG A 192 -9.38 -0.65 0.08
N ALA A 193 -9.12 -1.87 -0.40
CA ALA A 193 -7.87 -2.19 -1.08
C ALA A 193 -7.70 -1.36 -2.36
N ILE A 194 -8.78 -1.21 -3.16
CA ILE A 194 -8.79 -0.37 -4.36
C ILE A 194 -8.57 1.10 -3.97
N ASP A 195 -9.38 1.62 -3.05
CA ASP A 195 -9.38 3.04 -2.67
C ASP A 195 -8.03 3.45 -2.07
N GLY A 196 -7.45 2.61 -1.21
CA GLY A 196 -6.15 2.84 -0.58
C GLY A 196 -5.01 2.93 -1.60
N LEU A 197 -4.97 2.02 -2.58
CA LEU A 197 -3.93 2.03 -3.61
C LEU A 197 -4.04 3.23 -4.56
N GLY A 198 -5.21 3.87 -4.64
CA GLY A 198 -5.40 5.10 -5.41
C GLY A 198 -5.19 6.41 -4.68
N THR A 199 -4.86 6.40 -3.38
CA THR A 199 -4.49 7.64 -2.70
C THR A 199 -3.09 8.09 -3.11
N VAL A 200 -2.78 9.37 -2.90
CA VAL A 200 -1.43 9.91 -3.12
C VAL A 200 -0.92 10.48 -1.78
N PRO A 201 0.09 9.86 -1.13
CA PRO A 201 0.75 8.60 -1.51
C PRO A 201 -0.19 7.38 -1.35
N PRO A 202 0.08 6.26 -2.05
CA PRO A 202 -0.71 5.04 -1.94
C PRO A 202 -0.65 4.45 -0.53
N LYS A 203 -1.71 3.76 -0.13
CA LYS A 203 -1.83 3.07 1.16
C LYS A 203 -2.31 1.64 0.96
N LEU A 204 -1.85 0.74 1.84
CA LEU A 204 -2.20 -0.66 1.75
C LEU A 204 -3.27 -1.02 2.82
N ASP A 205 -4.48 -1.33 2.37
CA ASP A 205 -5.55 -1.86 3.24
C ASP A 205 -6.12 -3.15 2.65
N LEU A 206 -5.51 -4.27 3.03
CA LEU A 206 -5.92 -5.64 2.72
C LEU A 206 -6.63 -6.31 3.91
N SER A 207 -6.92 -5.56 4.98
CA SER A 207 -7.46 -6.11 6.23
C SER A 207 -8.77 -6.89 6.00
N GLY A 208 -9.65 -6.38 5.14
CA GLY A 208 -10.89 -7.08 4.77
C GLY A 208 -10.74 -8.23 3.76
N LEU A 209 -9.55 -8.39 3.16
CA LEU A 209 -9.21 -9.51 2.26
C LEU A 209 -8.39 -10.62 2.94
N THR A 210 -7.78 -10.34 4.09
CA THR A 210 -7.00 -11.30 4.89
C THR A 210 -7.85 -12.11 5.87
N GLN A 211 -8.99 -11.57 6.29
CA GLN A 211 -9.84 -12.15 7.34
C GLN A 211 -11.08 -12.88 6.82
N PHE A 212 -10.94 -13.61 5.71
CA PHE A 212 -12.08 -14.30 5.12
C PHE A 212 -12.45 -15.60 5.85
N ASP A 213 -13.73 -15.99 5.75
CA ASP A 213 -14.21 -17.24 6.34
C ASP A 213 -13.64 -18.46 5.62
N THR A 214 -12.61 -19.06 6.21
CA THR A 214 -11.91 -20.24 5.68
C THR A 214 -12.78 -21.51 5.68
N SER A 215 -13.93 -21.51 6.36
CA SER A 215 -14.91 -22.60 6.29
C SER A 215 -15.77 -22.56 5.02
N ALA A 216 -15.88 -21.39 4.39
CA ALA A 216 -16.66 -21.17 3.17
C ALA A 216 -15.78 -20.89 1.95
N LEU A 217 -14.64 -20.21 2.13
CA LEU A 217 -13.71 -19.84 1.07
C LEU A 217 -12.37 -20.58 1.21
N ALA A 218 -11.83 -21.04 0.09
CA ALA A 218 -10.57 -21.75 -0.02
C ALA A 218 -9.39 -20.83 -0.35
N SER A 219 -9.60 -19.82 -1.19
CA SER A 219 -8.58 -18.82 -1.48
C SER A 219 -9.16 -17.50 -2.00
N VAL A 220 -8.39 -16.43 -1.87
CA VAL A 220 -8.66 -15.09 -2.40
C VAL A 220 -7.40 -14.59 -3.10
N ASN A 221 -7.54 -14.12 -4.33
CA ASN A 221 -6.46 -13.53 -5.12
C ASN A 221 -6.92 -12.16 -5.61
N PHE A 222 -6.17 -11.12 -5.29
CA PHE A 222 -6.43 -9.74 -5.68
C PHE A 222 -5.26 -9.25 -6.53
N GLN A 223 -5.58 -8.59 -7.64
CA GLN A 223 -4.62 -7.93 -8.50
C GLN A 223 -5.11 -6.52 -8.77
N TYR A 224 -4.19 -5.57 -8.73
CA TYR A 224 -4.41 -4.18 -9.02
C TYR A 224 -3.27 -3.69 -9.90
N ASN A 225 -3.59 -3.03 -11.00
CA ASN A 225 -2.61 -2.46 -11.90
C ASN A 225 -3.14 -1.15 -12.45
N VAL A 226 -2.51 -0.04 -12.09
CA VAL A 226 -2.73 1.27 -12.70
C VAL A 226 -1.44 1.70 -13.39
N THR A 227 -1.56 2.02 -14.67
CA THR A 227 -0.48 2.45 -15.54
C THR A 227 -0.85 3.74 -16.25
N ASN A 228 0.15 4.41 -16.83
CA ASN A 228 -0.03 5.67 -17.56
C ASN A 228 -0.64 6.82 -16.72
N ASP A 229 -0.57 6.73 -15.38
CA ASP A 229 -1.01 7.77 -14.43
C ASP A 229 0.19 8.55 -13.86
N GLY A 230 1.24 8.72 -14.68
CA GLY A 230 2.48 9.38 -14.28
C GLY A 230 3.17 8.67 -13.11
N ASN A 231 3.38 9.41 -12.01
CA ASN A 231 4.01 8.88 -10.79
C ASN A 231 3.07 8.00 -9.95
N ALA A 232 1.78 7.92 -10.31
CA ALA A 232 0.79 7.09 -9.62
C ALA A 232 0.71 5.65 -10.19
N ASN A 233 1.66 5.25 -11.04
CA ASN A 233 1.75 3.87 -11.52
C ASN A 233 1.99 2.93 -10.33
N VAL A 234 1.06 2.01 -10.12
CA VAL A 234 1.09 1.04 -9.02
C VAL A 234 0.61 -0.31 -9.54
N SER A 235 1.39 -1.35 -9.28
CA SER A 235 0.98 -2.74 -9.46
C SER A 235 1.04 -3.44 -8.11
N ALA A 236 -0.04 -4.09 -7.71
CA ALA A 236 -0.11 -4.87 -6.49
C ALA A 236 -0.77 -6.22 -6.77
N SER A 237 -0.27 -7.25 -6.11
CA SER A 237 -0.87 -8.58 -6.10
C SER A 237 -0.89 -9.11 -4.69
N TYR A 238 -2.02 -9.70 -4.32
CA TYR A 238 -2.23 -10.34 -3.03
C TYR A 238 -2.87 -11.70 -3.26
N SER A 239 -2.39 -12.72 -2.56
CA SER A 239 -2.97 -14.05 -2.58
C SER A 239 -2.98 -14.63 -1.18
N GLN A 240 -4.05 -15.33 -0.84
CA GLN A 240 -4.16 -16.10 0.39
C GLN A 240 -4.93 -17.39 0.13
N ASP A 241 -4.38 -18.48 0.65
CA ASP A 241 -5.06 -19.76 0.80
C ASP A 241 -4.88 -20.31 2.22
N ARG A 242 -5.10 -21.62 2.42
CA ARG A 242 -4.95 -22.26 3.74
C ARG A 242 -3.51 -22.42 4.21
N ALA A 243 -2.56 -22.40 3.29
CA ALA A 243 -1.16 -22.74 3.55
C ALA A 243 -0.24 -21.54 3.41
N SER A 244 -0.68 -20.47 2.73
CA SER A 244 0.19 -19.35 2.39
C SER A 244 -0.56 -18.04 2.23
N ARG A 245 0.18 -16.95 2.43
CA ARG A 245 -0.19 -15.58 2.09
C ARG A 245 0.96 -14.96 1.33
N SER A 246 0.69 -14.23 0.26
CA SER A 246 1.70 -13.46 -0.47
C SER A 246 1.18 -12.09 -0.82
N LEU A 247 2.06 -11.10 -0.78
CA LEU A 247 1.85 -9.74 -1.21
C LEU A 247 3.05 -9.32 -2.05
N SER A 248 2.81 -8.73 -3.21
CA SER A 248 3.84 -8.04 -4.00
C SER A 248 3.28 -6.70 -4.43
N LEU A 249 4.07 -5.64 -4.30
CA LEU A 249 3.70 -4.29 -4.69
C LEU A 249 4.89 -3.62 -5.37
N LYS A 250 4.61 -2.89 -6.45
CA LYS A 250 5.57 -2.10 -7.20
C LYS A 250 4.97 -0.75 -7.53
N SER A 251 5.71 0.31 -7.23
CA SER A 251 5.34 1.70 -7.55
C SER A 251 6.54 2.44 -8.15
N ALA A 252 6.37 3.72 -8.43
CA ALA A 252 7.48 4.61 -8.80
C ALA A 252 8.54 4.74 -7.70
N GLU A 253 8.14 4.58 -6.43
CA GLU A 253 9.02 4.76 -5.27
C GLU A 253 9.82 3.50 -4.92
N GLY A 254 9.40 2.32 -5.37
CA GLY A 254 10.08 1.07 -5.06
C GLY A 254 9.21 -0.17 -5.17
N ALA A 255 9.64 -1.24 -4.52
CA ALA A 255 8.97 -2.52 -4.47
C ALA A 255 8.91 -3.09 -3.05
N ILE A 256 7.85 -3.85 -2.78
CA ILE A 256 7.60 -4.60 -1.56
C ILE A 256 7.23 -6.03 -1.95
N ASP A 257 7.80 -7.00 -1.26
CA ASP A 257 7.40 -8.40 -1.35
C ASP A 257 7.29 -8.99 0.06
N VAL A 258 6.19 -9.68 0.35
CA VAL A 258 5.97 -10.37 1.61
C VAL A 258 5.35 -11.73 1.33
N SER A 259 5.83 -12.77 1.98
CA SER A 259 5.32 -14.13 1.88
C SER A 259 5.30 -14.75 3.27
N VAL A 260 4.17 -15.34 3.65
CA VAL A 260 3.97 -15.99 4.95
C VAL A 260 3.46 -17.41 4.71
N ASP A 261 4.16 -18.38 5.27
CA ASP A 261 3.77 -19.79 5.34
C ASP A 261 2.89 -19.99 6.59
N THR A 262 1.64 -20.35 6.34
CA THR A 262 0.63 -20.67 7.35
C THR A 262 0.30 -22.16 7.37
N SER A 263 1.03 -23.00 6.64
CA SER A 263 0.75 -24.43 6.54
C SER A 263 0.93 -25.22 7.85
N ASN A 264 1.65 -24.65 8.83
CA ASN A 264 2.00 -25.31 10.07
C ASN A 264 1.37 -24.63 11.31
N PRO A 265 0.13 -25.01 11.67
CA PRO A 265 -0.60 -24.35 12.75
C PRO A 265 -0.11 -24.69 14.15
N ALA A 266 0.79 -25.67 14.31
CA ALA A 266 1.46 -25.93 15.59
C ALA A 266 2.42 -24.80 16.00
N LEU A 267 2.86 -23.98 15.03
CA LEU A 267 3.72 -22.81 15.26
C LEU A 267 2.93 -21.58 15.73
N TRP A 268 1.62 -21.54 15.49
CA TRP A 268 0.83 -20.35 15.74
C TRP A 268 0.71 -20.08 17.24
N GLY A 269 1.32 -18.98 17.67
CA GLY A 269 1.24 -18.49 19.03
C GLY A 269 -0.12 -17.90 19.36
N THR A 270 -0.28 -17.47 20.61
CA THR A 270 -1.48 -16.73 21.03
C THR A 270 -1.59 -15.39 20.28
N SER A 271 -2.79 -14.80 20.23
CA SER A 271 -2.99 -13.48 19.60
C SER A 271 -2.06 -12.41 20.21
N ALA A 272 -1.92 -12.40 21.54
CA ALA A 272 -1.02 -11.46 22.23
C ALA A 272 0.46 -11.67 21.85
N GLN A 273 0.89 -12.93 21.74
CA GLN A 273 2.26 -13.27 21.36
C GLN A 273 2.57 -12.85 19.91
N ARG A 274 1.64 -13.09 18.99
CA ARG A 274 1.79 -12.65 17.60
C ARG A 274 1.83 -11.13 17.50
N ALA A 275 0.93 -10.44 18.19
CA ALA A 275 0.91 -8.98 18.23
C ALA A 275 2.23 -8.40 18.77
N ALA A 276 2.79 -8.99 19.83
CA ALA A 276 4.07 -8.58 20.38
C ALA A 276 5.24 -8.80 19.38
N SER A 277 5.25 -9.94 18.69
CA SER A 277 6.28 -10.24 17.69
C SER A 277 6.16 -9.33 16.46
N VAL A 278 4.95 -9.10 15.96
CA VAL A 278 4.69 -8.12 14.88
C VAL A 278 5.19 -6.74 15.31
N ALA A 279 4.82 -6.25 16.49
CA ALA A 279 5.28 -4.95 16.98
C ALA A 279 6.82 -4.85 17.08
N SER A 280 7.49 -5.94 17.49
CA SER A 280 8.95 -5.98 17.51
C SER A 280 9.57 -5.86 16.12
N TYR A 281 9.00 -6.51 15.10
CA TYR A 281 9.45 -6.37 13.72
C TYR A 281 9.17 -4.97 13.16
N LEU A 282 8.00 -4.37 13.44
CA LEU A 282 7.70 -3.00 13.00
C LEU A 282 8.72 -2.00 13.58
N GLN A 283 9.06 -2.13 14.87
CA GLN A 283 10.12 -1.30 15.48
C GLN A 283 11.49 -1.52 14.80
N GLN A 284 11.78 -2.76 14.38
CA GLN A 284 13.00 -3.06 13.63
C GLN A 284 13.00 -2.38 12.26
N PHE A 285 11.85 -2.34 11.57
CA PHE A 285 11.69 -1.71 10.27
C PHE A 285 11.89 -0.20 10.38
N ASP A 286 11.31 0.44 11.39
CA ASP A 286 11.55 1.85 11.73
C ASP A 286 13.04 2.16 11.92
N GLN A 287 13.75 1.31 12.68
CA GLN A 287 15.18 1.47 12.93
C GLN A 287 16.01 1.31 11.66
N ALA A 288 15.68 0.31 10.83
CA ALA A 288 16.33 0.10 9.54
C ALA A 288 16.07 1.28 8.60
N ASN A 289 14.84 1.79 8.54
CA ASN A 289 14.45 2.94 7.73
C ASN A 289 15.19 4.20 8.15
N SER A 290 15.21 4.51 9.44
CA SER A 290 15.93 5.66 10.00
C SER A 290 17.43 5.56 9.74
N ARG A 291 18.00 4.36 9.83
CA ARG A 291 19.43 4.14 9.61
C ARG A 291 19.79 4.22 8.13
N GLY A 292 19.02 3.59 7.26
CA GLY A 292 19.26 3.51 5.82
C GLY A 292 18.72 4.68 5.00
N HIS A 293 17.96 5.60 5.61
CA HIS A 293 17.29 6.71 4.94
C HIS A 293 16.33 6.26 3.82
N GLY A 294 15.54 5.22 4.08
CA GLY A 294 14.54 4.72 3.12
C GLY A 294 13.32 5.62 2.98
N ASN A 295 12.52 5.36 1.94
CA ASN A 295 11.28 6.09 1.67
C ASN A 295 10.23 5.78 2.75
N ALA A 296 9.89 6.77 3.57
CA ALA A 296 8.96 6.61 4.69
C ALA A 296 7.53 6.19 4.27
N ALA A 297 7.04 6.62 3.11
CA ALA A 297 5.72 6.23 2.63
C ALA A 297 5.71 4.75 2.19
N LEU A 298 6.77 4.32 1.50
CA LEU A 298 6.93 2.91 1.12
C LEU A 298 7.13 2.03 2.35
N MET A 299 7.91 2.48 3.34
CA MET A 299 8.09 1.77 4.61
C MET A 299 6.76 1.60 5.37
N SER A 300 5.94 2.65 5.43
CA SER A 300 4.60 2.55 6.04
C SER A 300 3.73 1.49 5.36
N MET A 301 3.77 1.37 4.03
CA MET A 301 3.04 0.32 3.32
C MET A 301 3.61 -1.08 3.59
N PHE A 302 4.93 -1.19 3.72
CA PHE A 302 5.60 -2.44 4.08
C PHE A 302 5.19 -2.91 5.48
N GLU A 303 5.16 -2.00 6.45
CA GLU A 303 4.68 -2.22 7.82
C GLU A 303 3.21 -2.65 7.85
N ASP A 304 2.34 -1.94 7.14
CA ASP A 304 0.92 -2.27 7.02
C ASP A 304 0.73 -3.67 6.43
N GLY A 305 1.45 -3.98 5.33
CA GLY A 305 1.38 -5.27 4.66
C GLY A 305 1.87 -6.40 5.55
N PHE A 306 3.02 -6.23 6.19
CA PHE A 306 3.59 -7.20 7.10
C PHE A 306 2.65 -7.47 8.30
N ALA A 307 2.10 -6.42 8.92
CA ALA A 307 1.19 -6.55 10.05
C ALA A 307 -0.10 -7.28 9.65
N GLN A 308 -0.73 -6.87 8.55
CA GLN A 308 -1.99 -7.47 8.07
C GLN A 308 -1.82 -8.94 7.69
N MET A 309 -0.69 -9.32 7.08
CA MET A 309 -0.42 -10.71 6.73
C MET A 309 -0.19 -11.63 7.94
N ASN A 310 0.21 -11.07 9.08
CA ASN A 310 0.54 -11.82 10.30
C ASN A 310 -0.47 -11.68 11.46
N GLN A 311 -1.55 -10.90 11.28
CA GLN A 311 -2.47 -10.54 12.36
C GLN A 311 -3.28 -11.72 12.89
N ASP A 312 -3.91 -12.49 11.99
CA ASP A 312 -4.73 -13.64 12.36
C ASP A 312 -4.55 -14.78 11.38
N TYR A 313 -4.14 -15.95 11.87
CA TYR A 313 -4.04 -17.19 11.08
C TYR A 313 -5.29 -18.08 11.22
N GLY A 314 -6.31 -17.63 11.95
CA GLY A 314 -7.50 -18.37 12.28
C GLY A 314 -7.41 -19.07 13.64
N THR A 315 -8.21 -20.12 13.82
CA THR A 315 -8.26 -20.84 15.09
C THR A 315 -7.00 -21.69 15.26
N PRO A 316 -6.25 -21.57 16.38
CA PRO A 316 -5.14 -22.46 16.67
C PRO A 316 -5.59 -23.91 16.57
N SER A 317 -4.93 -24.69 15.72
CA SER A 317 -5.23 -26.12 15.60
C SER A 317 -4.96 -26.84 16.92
N ALA A 318 -5.58 -27.99 17.15
CA ALA A 318 -5.21 -28.88 18.26
C ALA A 318 -3.82 -29.52 18.11
N GLN A 319 -3.08 -29.15 17.06
CA GLN A 319 -1.76 -29.67 16.74
C GLN A 319 -0.74 -29.08 17.72
N VAL A 320 0.01 -29.98 18.36
CA VAL A 320 1.01 -29.65 19.37
C VAL A 320 2.41 -29.66 18.75
N LEU A 321 3.35 -28.99 19.40
CA LEU A 321 4.75 -29.06 18.98
C LEU A 321 5.32 -30.48 19.22
N PRO A 322 6.34 -30.90 18.45
CA PRO A 322 7.00 -32.18 18.70
C PRO A 322 7.51 -32.29 20.15
N GLY A 323 7.31 -33.48 20.74
CA GLY A 323 7.76 -33.80 22.11
C GLY A 323 6.97 -33.18 23.26
N THR A 324 5.83 -32.54 23.00
CA THR A 324 5.02 -31.85 24.03
C THR A 324 3.63 -32.46 24.26
N ALA A 325 3.29 -33.55 23.54
CA ALA A 325 1.90 -34.03 23.42
C ALA A 325 1.21 -34.36 24.75
N TYR A 326 1.97 -34.77 25.76
CA TYR A 326 1.45 -35.15 27.08
C TYR A 326 1.83 -34.15 28.19
N ALA A 327 2.42 -33.01 27.84
CA ALA A 327 2.95 -32.02 28.79
C ALA A 327 2.51 -30.60 28.41
N PRO A 328 1.30 -30.15 28.84
CA PRO A 328 0.77 -28.82 28.51
C PRO A 328 1.67 -27.65 28.93
N THR A 329 2.35 -27.77 30.08
CA THR A 329 3.31 -26.77 30.56
C THR A 329 4.54 -26.66 29.65
N LEU A 330 5.02 -27.80 29.13
CA LEU A 330 6.11 -27.84 28.16
C LEU A 330 5.70 -27.28 26.80
N GLN A 331 4.48 -27.55 26.35
CA GLN A 331 3.93 -26.91 25.15
C GLN A 331 3.93 -25.39 25.30
N GLN A 332 3.44 -24.87 26.43
CA GLN A 332 3.40 -23.44 26.70
C GLN A 332 4.81 -22.82 26.76
N ALA A 333 5.75 -23.48 27.45
CA ALA A 333 7.14 -23.06 27.51
C ALA A 333 7.79 -23.02 26.13
N SER A 334 7.57 -24.07 25.32
CA SER A 334 8.11 -24.17 23.97
C SER A 334 7.52 -23.11 23.06
N GLN A 335 6.22 -22.83 23.16
CA GLN A 335 5.57 -21.76 22.42
C GLN A 335 6.13 -20.38 22.80
N ALA A 336 6.33 -20.09 24.09
CA ALA A 336 6.88 -18.80 24.53
C ALA A 336 8.31 -18.56 24.03
N MET A 337 9.07 -19.63 23.79
CA MET A 337 10.41 -19.59 23.18
C MET A 337 10.40 -19.39 21.66
N LEU A 338 9.22 -19.26 21.04
CA LEU A 338 9.06 -18.97 19.62
C LEU A 338 8.35 -17.62 19.42
N THR A 339 8.45 -17.04 18.23
CA THR A 339 7.70 -15.80 17.89
C THR A 339 6.19 -16.03 17.85
N GLY A 340 5.76 -17.27 17.61
CA GLY A 340 4.34 -17.58 17.39
C GLY A 340 3.81 -17.14 16.03
N LEU A 341 4.66 -16.59 15.16
CA LEU A 341 4.35 -16.28 13.77
C LEU A 341 4.56 -17.51 12.89
N GLY A 342 3.86 -17.56 11.76
CA GLY A 342 4.23 -18.43 10.65
C GLY A 342 5.62 -18.10 10.13
N ASP A 343 6.21 -19.01 9.38
CA ASP A 343 7.47 -18.71 8.70
C ASP A 343 7.23 -17.68 7.59
N PHE A 344 8.19 -16.79 7.33
CA PHE A 344 7.97 -15.72 6.38
C PHE A 344 9.27 -15.23 5.72
N SER A 345 9.11 -14.51 4.61
CA SER A 345 10.12 -13.70 3.95
C SER A 345 9.49 -12.38 3.57
N ALA A 346 10.14 -11.27 3.89
CA ALA A 346 9.66 -9.93 3.56
C ALA A 346 10.82 -9.04 3.12
N SER A 347 10.58 -8.22 2.10
CA SER A 347 11.57 -7.28 1.58
C SER A 347 10.93 -5.99 1.07
N ILE A 348 11.68 -4.91 1.21
CA ILE A 348 11.37 -3.58 0.67
C ILE A 348 12.63 -3.07 -0.05
N THR A 349 12.46 -2.44 -1.20
CA THR A 349 13.56 -1.82 -1.95
C THR A 349 13.09 -0.53 -2.61
N ASP A 350 13.81 0.55 -2.36
CA ASP A 350 13.52 1.85 -2.95
C ASP A 350 13.99 1.94 -4.41
N ALA A 351 13.36 2.81 -5.18
CA ALA A 351 13.85 3.22 -6.48
C ALA A 351 15.21 3.91 -6.34
N THR A 352 16.22 3.38 -7.04
CA THR A 352 17.58 3.92 -6.99
C THR A 352 17.66 5.26 -7.73
N THR A 353 18.31 6.26 -7.13
CA THR A 353 18.56 7.55 -7.78
C THR A 353 20.06 7.87 -7.83
N SER A 354 20.47 8.69 -8.80
CA SER A 354 21.85 9.13 -8.96
C SER A 354 21.89 10.67 -8.91
N PRO A 355 21.78 11.27 -7.72
CA PRO A 355 21.62 12.72 -7.60
C PRO A 355 22.89 13.50 -7.95
N ASN A 356 24.06 12.86 -7.98
CA ASN A 356 25.33 13.54 -8.24
C ASN A 356 25.77 13.42 -9.71
N PRO A 357 25.65 14.49 -10.53
CA PRO A 357 26.08 14.44 -11.93
C PRO A 357 27.61 14.34 -12.09
N LEU A 358 28.40 14.70 -11.07
CA LEU A 358 29.87 14.57 -11.12
C LEU A 358 30.36 13.18 -10.67
N ARG A 359 29.49 12.38 -10.05
CA ARG A 359 29.79 11.01 -9.60
C ARG A 359 28.57 10.10 -9.82
N PRO A 360 28.25 9.75 -11.08
CA PRO A 360 27.08 8.95 -11.40
C PRO A 360 27.12 7.51 -10.84
N GLY A 361 28.27 7.05 -10.35
CA GLY A 361 28.39 5.77 -9.65
C GLY A 361 28.00 5.82 -8.16
N GLU A 362 27.84 7.02 -7.59
CA GLU A 362 27.32 7.20 -6.24
C GLU A 362 25.80 7.31 -6.31
N VAL A 363 25.11 6.25 -5.92
CA VAL A 363 23.65 6.18 -5.97
C VAL A 363 23.04 6.27 -4.57
N ASN A 364 21.84 6.83 -4.49
CA ASN A 364 20.97 6.66 -3.33
C ASN A 364 20.15 5.39 -3.53
N SER A 365 20.20 4.49 -2.56
CA SER A 365 19.44 3.24 -2.57
C SER A 365 19.14 2.79 -1.13
N PHE A 366 18.07 2.03 -1.00
CA PHE A 366 17.68 1.40 0.24
C PHE A 366 17.09 0.03 -0.08
N SER A 367 17.55 -1.01 0.61
CA SER A 367 17.00 -2.36 0.55
C SER A 367 17.05 -2.98 1.94
N TYR A 368 15.90 -3.48 2.38
CA TYR A 368 15.79 -4.19 3.65
C TYR A 368 15.08 -5.52 3.44
N GLN A 369 15.63 -6.58 4.03
CA GLN A 369 15.13 -7.94 3.94
C GLN A 369 15.04 -8.53 5.34
N VAL A 370 13.98 -9.27 5.62
CA VAL A 370 13.77 -10.00 6.87
C VAL A 370 13.12 -11.34 6.59
N SER A 371 13.49 -12.36 7.35
CA SER A 371 12.90 -13.69 7.22
C SER A 371 12.87 -14.44 8.53
N GLN A 372 11.94 -15.37 8.63
CA GLN A 372 11.84 -16.37 9.69
C GLN A 372 11.64 -17.75 9.08
N SER A 373 12.34 -18.74 9.60
CA SER A 373 12.14 -20.15 9.27
C SER A 373 12.18 -21.02 10.51
N THR A 374 11.36 -22.07 10.53
CA THR A 374 11.21 -22.98 11.66
C THR A 374 11.30 -24.43 11.19
N LYS A 375 12.26 -25.17 11.74
CA LYS A 375 12.42 -26.60 11.50
C LYS A 375 11.86 -27.36 12.70
N LEU A 376 10.87 -28.20 12.43
CA LEU A 376 10.30 -29.15 13.39
C LEU A 376 10.75 -30.56 13.03
N SER A 377 11.21 -31.32 14.01
CA SER A 377 11.55 -32.74 13.85
C SER A 377 11.27 -33.51 15.13
N GLY A 378 11.07 -34.83 14.99
CA GLY A 378 10.77 -35.73 16.10
C GLY A 378 9.37 -36.34 16.04
N SER A 379 8.87 -36.76 17.19
CA SER A 379 7.61 -37.45 17.41
C SER A 379 6.76 -36.72 18.48
N GLN A 380 5.69 -37.36 18.95
CA GLN A 380 4.90 -36.84 20.07
C GLN A 380 5.66 -36.84 21.41
N ASN A 381 6.66 -37.72 21.56
CA ASN A 381 7.42 -37.88 22.80
C ASN A 381 8.75 -37.12 22.79
N ASP A 382 9.40 -37.03 21.63
CA ASP A 382 10.73 -36.44 21.50
C ASP A 382 10.67 -35.38 20.41
N GLY A 383 11.22 -34.20 20.65
CA GLY A 383 11.09 -33.06 19.76
C GLY A 383 12.39 -32.28 19.61
N GLN A 384 12.63 -31.78 18.40
CA GLN A 384 13.62 -30.75 18.15
C GLN A 384 12.99 -29.63 17.33
N ILE A 385 13.15 -28.41 17.81
CA ILE A 385 12.63 -27.20 17.19
C ILE A 385 13.81 -26.25 17.00
N THR A 386 14.00 -25.76 15.77
CA THR A 386 14.96 -24.69 15.49
C THR A 386 14.24 -23.57 14.76
N GLN A 387 14.16 -22.40 15.37
CA GLN A 387 13.60 -21.20 14.74
C GLN A 387 14.74 -20.21 14.48
N ARG A 388 14.87 -19.75 13.24
CA ARG A 388 15.89 -18.80 12.81
C ARG A 388 15.23 -17.58 12.20
N GLN A 389 15.59 -16.42 12.71
CA GLN A 389 15.21 -15.10 12.20
C GLN A 389 16.46 -14.42 11.64
N GLN A 390 16.34 -13.72 10.52
CA GLN A 390 17.45 -13.00 9.88
C GLN A 390 16.97 -11.69 9.30
N SER A 391 17.81 -10.66 9.35
CA SER A 391 17.60 -9.42 8.61
C SER A 391 18.89 -8.96 7.91
N HIS A 392 18.71 -8.16 6.86
CA HIS A 392 19.80 -7.51 6.14
C HIS A 392 19.35 -6.12 5.66
N LEU A 393 20.14 -5.09 5.97
CA LEU A 393 19.97 -3.72 5.48
C LEU A 393 21.16 -3.37 4.59
N SER A 394 20.88 -2.99 3.35
CA SER A 394 21.86 -2.40 2.45
C SER A 394 21.34 -1.04 2.00
N ALA A 395 22.08 0.03 2.27
CA ALA A 395 21.67 1.37 1.89
C ALA A 395 22.87 2.23 1.50
N SER A 396 22.62 3.23 0.67
CA SER A 396 23.57 4.31 0.45
C SER A 396 22.84 5.61 0.20
N TYR A 397 23.40 6.73 0.69
CA TYR A 397 22.77 8.04 0.51
C TYR A 397 23.78 9.17 0.63
N HIS A 398 23.39 10.33 0.10
CA HIS A 398 24.14 11.57 0.22
C HIS A 398 23.59 12.42 1.37
N GLN A 399 24.49 12.99 2.17
CA GLN A 399 24.14 13.84 3.30
C GLN A 399 24.96 15.14 3.27
N ALA A 400 24.32 16.27 3.55
CA ALA A 400 25.02 17.56 3.64
C ALA A 400 26.03 17.61 4.81
N LEU A 401 27.17 18.29 4.64
CA LEU A 401 28.18 18.45 5.69
C LEU A 401 27.67 19.21 6.93
N SER A 402 26.65 20.06 6.76
CA SER A 402 25.99 20.80 7.84
C SER A 402 25.12 19.93 8.75
N GLY A 403 25.02 18.63 8.48
CA GLY A 403 24.45 17.65 9.40
C GLY A 403 22.95 17.39 9.25
N ALA A 404 22.23 18.06 8.33
CA ALA A 404 20.84 17.75 8.05
C ALA A 404 20.48 18.00 6.58
N GLY A 405 19.78 17.03 5.98
CA GLY A 405 19.17 17.12 4.66
C GLY A 405 20.04 16.65 3.50
N GLU A 406 19.40 16.55 2.34
CA GLU A 406 20.03 16.19 1.08
C GLU A 406 20.90 17.34 0.55
N PRO A 407 22.13 17.08 0.10
CA PRO A 407 22.95 18.10 -0.53
C PRO A 407 22.40 18.48 -1.91
N ALA A 408 22.42 19.76 -2.24
CA ALA A 408 22.06 20.25 -3.58
C ALA A 408 23.25 20.05 -4.56
N LEU A 409 23.36 18.85 -5.11
CA LEU A 409 24.46 18.45 -5.99
C LEU A 409 24.22 18.89 -7.44
N THR A 410 25.23 19.54 -8.03
CA THR A 410 25.20 20.00 -9.43
C THR A 410 26.52 19.67 -10.13
N SER A 411 26.61 19.96 -11.43
CA SER A 411 27.85 19.81 -12.21
C SER A 411 28.98 20.78 -11.79
N SER A 412 28.74 21.69 -10.84
CA SER A 412 29.76 22.60 -10.30
C SER A 412 30.48 21.97 -9.12
N ARG A 413 31.83 22.04 -9.13
CA ARG A 413 32.65 21.62 -7.99
C ARG A 413 32.27 22.34 -6.69
N ALA A 414 31.81 23.58 -6.75
CA ALA A 414 31.42 24.34 -5.56
C ALA A 414 30.20 23.73 -4.84
N SER A 415 29.38 22.93 -5.53
CA SER A 415 28.22 22.24 -4.92
C SER A 415 28.57 20.91 -4.26
N GLN A 416 29.79 20.42 -4.47
CA GLN A 416 30.21 19.07 -4.09
C GLN A 416 30.77 19.04 -2.66
N ASN A 417 29.92 19.39 -1.69
CA ASN A 417 30.22 19.35 -0.25
C ASN A 417 29.22 18.44 0.45
N TYR A 418 29.60 17.18 0.66
CA TYR A 418 28.69 16.15 1.19
C TYR A 418 29.46 14.96 1.78
N ARG A 419 28.74 14.15 2.56
CA ARG A 419 29.12 12.79 2.93
C ARG A 419 28.34 11.82 2.06
N TYR A 420 29.03 10.85 1.49
CA TYR A 420 28.40 9.66 0.92
C TYR A 420 28.49 8.55 1.95
N VAL A 421 27.35 8.10 2.44
CA VAL A 421 27.24 7.06 3.47
C VAL A 421 26.79 5.77 2.80
N GLN A 422 27.43 4.66 3.16
CA GLN A 422 27.05 3.31 2.75
C GLN A 422 26.89 2.45 4.00
N ILE A 423 25.81 1.69 4.05
CA ILE A 423 25.42 0.83 5.17
C ILE A 423 25.26 -0.60 4.65
N ASP A 424 25.84 -1.53 5.38
CA ASP A 424 25.69 -2.97 5.19
C ASP A 424 25.58 -3.58 6.59
N ASP A 425 24.36 -3.95 6.97
CA ASP A 425 24.08 -4.53 8.28
C ASP A 425 23.41 -5.89 8.10
N SER A 426 23.71 -6.84 8.99
CA SER A 426 23.03 -8.12 9.08
C SER A 426 22.80 -8.51 10.54
N ALA A 427 21.64 -9.09 10.83
CA ALA A 427 21.34 -9.63 12.15
C ALA A 427 20.74 -11.03 12.06
N SER A 428 20.98 -11.85 13.08
CA SER A 428 20.38 -13.18 13.20
C SER A 428 20.03 -13.53 14.63
N SER A 429 18.91 -14.25 14.80
CA SER A 429 18.46 -14.83 16.07
C SER A 429 18.10 -16.30 15.82
N THR A 430 18.67 -17.22 16.60
CA THR A 430 18.43 -18.65 16.47
C THR A 430 18.04 -19.23 17.83
N VAL A 431 16.83 -19.78 17.91
CA VAL A 431 16.34 -20.55 19.05
C VAL A 431 16.44 -22.03 18.72
N GLN A 432 16.95 -22.82 19.67
CA GLN A 432 16.98 -24.27 19.59
C GLN A 432 16.35 -24.86 20.85
N ILE A 433 15.39 -25.75 20.66
CA ILE A 433 14.66 -26.45 21.72
C ILE A 433 14.81 -27.94 21.46
N ALA A 434 15.13 -28.73 22.49
CA ALA A 434 15.09 -30.17 22.45
C ALA A 434 14.28 -30.71 23.62
N THR A 435 13.42 -31.67 23.35
CA THR A 435 12.52 -32.30 24.33
C THR A 435 12.61 -33.82 24.21
N GLU A 436 12.49 -34.52 25.35
CA GLU A 436 12.43 -35.97 25.41
C GLU A 436 11.44 -36.38 26.49
N ARG A 437 10.49 -37.25 26.14
CA ARG A 437 9.44 -37.80 27.02
C ARG A 437 8.77 -36.75 27.92
N GLY A 438 8.42 -35.59 27.36
CA GLY A 438 7.73 -34.52 28.09
C GLY A 438 8.62 -33.69 29.02
N ALA A 439 9.94 -33.79 28.91
CA ALA A 439 10.91 -32.93 29.59
C ALA A 439 11.70 -32.06 28.60
N LEU A 440 12.06 -30.85 29.03
CA LEU A 440 12.91 -29.93 28.27
C LEU A 440 14.38 -30.29 28.49
N LEU A 441 15.06 -30.81 27.46
CA LEU A 441 16.48 -31.21 27.53
C LEU A 441 17.43 -30.06 27.21
N ASN A 442 17.05 -29.22 26.24
CA ASN A 442 17.82 -28.06 25.84
C ASN A 442 16.89 -26.93 25.44
N ALA A 443 17.26 -25.71 25.82
CA ALA A 443 16.68 -24.51 25.27
C ALA A 443 17.75 -23.40 25.24
N SER A 444 18.14 -22.99 24.04
CA SER A 444 19.22 -22.03 23.84
C SER A 444 18.83 -20.98 22.81
N LEU A 445 19.25 -19.74 23.04
CA LEU A 445 19.14 -18.61 22.14
C LEU A 445 20.55 -18.17 21.74
N SER A 446 20.78 -17.96 20.45
CA SER A 446 22.01 -17.37 19.90
C SER A 446 21.64 -16.20 19.01
N GLN A 447 22.23 -15.04 19.26
CA GLN A 447 22.02 -13.81 18.50
C GLN A 447 23.35 -13.26 18.00
N SER A 448 23.33 -12.67 16.81
CA SER A 448 24.48 -11.98 16.22
C SER A 448 24.02 -10.76 15.42
N SER A 449 24.80 -9.68 15.44
CA SER A 449 24.64 -8.51 14.58
C SER A 449 26.01 -8.09 14.06
N ASP A 450 26.09 -7.80 12.77
CA ASP A 450 27.25 -7.24 12.07
C ASP A 450 26.77 -5.98 11.37
N ARG A 451 27.37 -4.82 11.70
CA ARG A 451 26.95 -3.53 11.18
C ARG A 451 28.15 -2.80 10.63
N LYS A 452 28.06 -2.35 9.39
CA LYS A 452 29.15 -1.67 8.69
C LYS A 452 28.68 -0.35 8.13
N THR A 453 29.40 0.71 8.47
CA THR A 453 29.18 2.03 7.87
C THR A 453 30.46 2.50 7.20
N ARG A 454 30.40 2.78 5.90
CA ARG A 454 31.47 3.48 5.18
C ARG A 454 31.02 4.90 4.88
N GLU A 455 31.84 5.86 5.22
CA GLU A 455 31.58 7.28 5.00
C GLU A 455 32.72 7.89 4.18
N SER A 456 32.38 8.43 3.02
CA SER A 456 33.27 9.20 2.16
C SER A 456 32.88 10.68 2.20
N THR A 457 33.74 11.53 2.75
CA THR A 457 33.51 12.97 2.86
C THR A 457 34.17 13.73 1.72
N TYR A 458 33.41 14.60 1.06
CA TYR A 458 33.86 15.43 -0.04
C TYR A 458 33.71 16.91 0.27
N GLU A 459 34.74 17.69 -0.09
CA GLU A 459 34.71 19.16 -0.09
C GLU A 459 35.19 19.69 -1.45
N ALA A 460 34.40 20.57 -2.05
CA ALA A 460 34.61 21.09 -3.39
C ALA A 460 34.92 20.00 -4.45
N GLY A 461 34.33 18.80 -4.28
CA GLY A 461 34.48 17.65 -5.17
C GLY A 461 35.73 16.80 -4.93
N LYS A 462 36.56 17.16 -3.95
CA LYS A 462 37.73 16.39 -3.53
C LYS A 462 37.37 15.50 -2.35
N LEU A 463 37.78 14.24 -2.41
CA LEU A 463 37.68 13.32 -1.27
C LEU A 463 38.66 13.79 -0.19
N ILE A 464 38.16 14.11 0.99
CA ILE A 464 38.97 14.55 2.12
C ILE A 464 39.04 13.51 3.24
N SER A 465 38.08 12.59 3.30
CA SER A 465 38.04 11.49 4.28
C SER A 465 37.30 10.29 3.70
N ASP A 466 37.75 9.07 4.00
CA ASP A 466 37.06 7.82 3.71
C ASP A 466 37.31 6.87 4.88
N VAL A 467 36.26 6.58 5.64
CA VAL A 467 36.33 5.80 6.89
C VAL A 467 35.31 4.68 6.84
N THR A 468 35.71 3.49 7.27
CA THR A 468 34.81 2.36 7.47
C THR A 468 34.82 1.94 8.93
N THR A 469 33.64 1.90 9.55
CA THR A 469 33.43 1.55 10.95
C THR A 469 32.62 0.25 11.02
N PRO A 470 33.24 -0.89 11.38
CA PRO A 470 32.54 -2.13 11.67
C PRO A 470 32.13 -2.22 13.15
N GLU A 471 30.97 -2.80 13.42
CA GLU A 471 30.44 -3.11 14.76
C GLU A 471 29.87 -4.53 14.76
N GLU A 472 30.48 -5.44 15.53
CA GLU A 472 30.03 -6.83 15.67
C GLU A 472 29.58 -7.11 17.11
N THR A 473 28.45 -7.79 17.27
CA THR A 473 27.96 -8.27 18.57
C THR A 473 27.48 -9.70 18.44
N SER A 474 27.80 -10.54 19.43
CA SER A 474 27.24 -11.88 19.56
C SER A 474 26.89 -12.19 21.00
N ARG A 475 25.74 -12.83 21.21
CA ARG A 475 25.23 -13.22 22.52
C ARG A 475 24.64 -14.62 22.45
N SER A 476 24.90 -15.42 23.49
CA SER A 476 24.19 -16.68 23.71
C SER A 476 23.54 -16.68 25.10
N SER A 477 22.34 -17.23 25.20
CA SER A 477 21.58 -17.35 26.44
C SER A 477 21.03 -18.78 26.60
N ASN A 478 21.16 -19.34 27.80
CA ASN A 478 20.54 -20.61 28.17
C ASN A 478 19.12 -20.33 28.70
N LEU A 479 18.11 -20.59 27.88
CA LEU A 479 16.70 -20.38 28.23
C LEU A 479 16.19 -21.45 29.21
N LEU A 480 16.74 -22.67 29.14
CA LEU A 480 16.40 -23.73 30.09
C LEU A 480 16.77 -23.31 31.53
N ALA A 481 17.93 -22.68 31.72
CA ALA A 481 18.35 -22.19 33.02
C ALA A 481 17.40 -21.12 33.63
N LEU A 482 16.66 -20.40 32.79
CA LEU A 482 15.64 -19.42 33.23
C LEU A 482 14.34 -20.11 33.65
N LEU A 483 13.96 -21.20 32.97
CA LEU A 483 12.68 -21.88 33.16
C LEU A 483 12.75 -23.01 34.20
N GLN A 484 13.89 -23.71 34.31
CA GLN A 484 14.05 -24.89 35.16
C GLN A 484 13.68 -24.65 36.64
N PRO A 485 14.08 -23.54 37.29
CA PRO A 485 13.73 -23.31 38.69
C PRO A 485 12.22 -23.25 38.94
N LEU A 486 11.47 -22.70 37.98
CA LEU A 486 10.01 -22.58 38.03
C LEU A 486 9.30 -23.89 37.67
N ILE A 487 9.95 -24.74 36.88
CA ILE A 487 9.49 -26.10 36.63
C ILE A 487 9.65 -26.93 37.91
N ASP A 488 10.81 -26.84 38.57
CA ASP A 488 11.15 -27.62 39.77
C ASP A 488 10.34 -27.19 41.02
N SER A 489 10.03 -25.91 41.17
CA SER A 489 9.20 -25.38 42.26
C SER A 489 7.71 -25.74 42.11
N GLY A 490 7.30 -26.27 40.96
CA GLY A 490 5.91 -26.50 40.61
C GLY A 490 5.16 -25.24 40.14
N ASP A 491 5.81 -24.08 40.02
CA ASP A 491 5.20 -22.83 39.52
C ASP A 491 4.59 -23.00 38.12
N ALA A 492 5.30 -23.74 37.25
CA ALA A 492 4.81 -24.08 35.91
C ALA A 492 3.50 -24.89 35.96
N THR A 493 3.37 -25.82 36.92
CA THR A 493 2.17 -26.67 37.06
C THR A 493 0.98 -25.91 37.62
N HIS A 494 1.22 -24.95 38.52
CA HIS A 494 0.19 -24.08 39.09
C HIS A 494 -0.14 -22.88 38.20
N ASN A 495 0.60 -22.69 37.11
CA ASN A 495 0.50 -21.54 36.22
C ASN A 495 0.62 -20.21 36.99
N SER A 496 1.64 -20.09 37.83
CA SER A 496 1.84 -18.93 38.71
C SER A 496 2.13 -17.64 37.93
N ALA A 497 2.06 -16.50 38.62
CA ALA A 497 2.39 -15.20 38.02
C ALA A 497 3.87 -15.13 37.62
N GLU A 498 4.75 -15.72 38.43
CA GLU A 498 6.19 -15.82 38.20
C GLU A 498 6.48 -16.63 36.92
N TRP A 499 5.76 -17.74 36.71
CA TRP A 499 5.84 -18.54 35.48
C TRP A 499 5.45 -17.71 34.25
N GLN A 500 4.30 -17.02 34.29
CA GLN A 500 3.84 -16.18 33.18
C GLN A 500 4.79 -15.03 32.87
N GLN A 501 5.38 -14.42 33.91
CA GLN A 501 6.39 -13.39 33.74
C GLN A 501 7.66 -13.93 33.08
N ALA A 502 8.13 -15.11 33.49
CA ALA A 502 9.30 -15.75 32.89
C ALA A 502 9.06 -16.10 31.40
N LEU A 503 7.88 -16.60 31.05
CA LEU A 503 7.51 -16.86 29.64
C LEU A 503 7.50 -15.58 28.81
N THR A 504 6.95 -14.51 29.35
CA THR A 504 6.92 -13.19 28.68
C THR A 504 8.34 -12.64 28.49
N GLN A 505 9.19 -12.77 29.51
CA GLN A 505 10.59 -12.38 29.43
C GLN A 505 11.33 -13.16 28.35
N VAL A 506 11.20 -14.48 28.34
CA VAL A 506 11.81 -15.35 27.33
C VAL A 506 11.33 -14.98 25.92
N HIS A 507 10.04 -14.73 25.74
CA HIS A 507 9.48 -14.31 24.46
C HIS A 507 10.04 -12.96 23.98
N SER A 508 10.31 -12.02 24.90
CA SER A 508 10.95 -10.76 24.52
C SER A 508 12.42 -10.94 24.12
N MET A 509 13.14 -11.89 24.72
CA MET A 509 14.55 -12.13 24.42
C MET A 509 14.80 -12.70 23.04
N ILE A 510 13.89 -13.54 22.53
CA ILE A 510 14.08 -14.25 21.25
C ILE A 510 13.88 -13.35 20.02
N GLN A 511 13.26 -12.18 20.19
CA GLN A 511 12.97 -11.26 19.09
C GLN A 511 14.26 -10.83 18.39
N LEU A 512 14.19 -10.59 17.09
CA LEU A 512 15.33 -10.12 16.33
C LEU A 512 15.65 -8.68 16.72
N SER A 513 16.85 -8.44 17.23
CA SER A 513 17.40 -7.10 17.48
C SER A 513 18.27 -6.68 16.30
N ALA A 514 18.03 -5.51 15.71
CA ALA A 514 18.90 -4.89 14.71
C ALA A 514 20.20 -4.35 15.35
#